data_AF-A0A6G2VU73-F1
#
_entry.id   AF-A0A6G2VU73-F1
#
_cell.length_a   1.000
_cell.length_b   1.000
_cell.length_c   1.000
_cell.angle_alpha   90.00
_cell.angle_beta   90.00
_cell.angle_gamma   90.00
#
_symmetry.space_group_name_H-M   'P 1'
#
loop_
_entity.id
_entity.type
_entity.pdbx_description
1 polymer ?
#
loop_
_entity_poly.entity_id
_entity_poly.type
_entity_poly.pdbx_seq_one_letter_code
_entity_poly.pdbx_strand_id
1 'polypeptide(L)'
;SLMARWADAADDTQSLGGRARAVLGAGPRGPVTADLVADGPHLLVEGPAGSGRTELLRAVVASLAAAERPDRLAMVLLDGRDGVGTGHGEGLRVCTDIPHVTTHLIANDPVRMREFAQSLAAELKRRAELLGRTDFARWHAGREVSGRMVAQRTAATGDPVAQRGAVASGDIEVPPSSTLRLRPGAAARQRAGAAPPLPRLVVVVDDLDALVAPALGSPG
;
A
#
# COMPACT_ATOMS: atom_id res chain seq x y z
N SER A 1 5.83 17.83 -3.55
CA SER A 1 5.19 17.30 -2.32
C SER A 1 4.83 15.83 -2.52
N LEU A 2 4.79 15.01 -1.47
CA LEU A 2 4.29 13.63 -1.52
C LEU A 2 2.86 13.55 -2.04
N MET A 3 1.99 14.47 -1.61
CA MET A 3 0.59 14.53 -2.08
C MET A 3 0.48 14.70 -3.59
N ALA A 4 1.37 15.50 -4.19
CA ALA A 4 1.40 15.68 -5.64
C ALA A 4 1.88 14.41 -6.37
N ARG A 5 2.84 13.68 -5.80
CA ARG A 5 3.30 12.40 -6.36
C ARG A 5 2.21 11.33 -6.28
N TRP A 6 1.45 11.29 -5.19
CA TRP A 6 0.32 10.37 -5.05
C TRP A 6 -0.86 10.75 -5.94
N ALA A 7 -1.11 12.05 -6.16
CA ALA A 7 -2.10 12.50 -7.13
C ALA A 7 -1.72 12.06 -8.55
N ASP A 8 -0.46 12.29 -8.94
CA ASP A 8 0.08 11.82 -10.23
C ASP A 8 0.03 10.29 -10.37
N ALA A 9 0.28 9.55 -9.29
CA ALA A 9 0.13 8.10 -9.28
C ALA A 9 -1.32 7.63 -9.47
N ALA A 10 -2.28 8.35 -8.88
CA ALA A 10 -3.71 8.04 -9.04
C ALA A 10 -4.26 8.35 -10.44
N ASP A 11 -3.62 9.27 -11.17
CA ASP A 11 -3.99 9.63 -12.53
C ASP A 11 -3.31 8.74 -13.60
N ASP A 12 -2.37 7.88 -13.19
CA ASP A 12 -1.62 7.00 -14.07
C ASP A 12 -2.42 5.78 -14.53
N THR A 13 -3.00 5.90 -15.72
CA THR A 13 -3.79 4.84 -16.36
C THR A 13 -2.98 3.64 -16.84
N GLN A 14 -1.64 3.72 -16.81
CA GLN A 14 -0.77 2.58 -17.12
C GLN A 14 -0.44 1.75 -15.87
N SER A 15 -0.66 2.32 -14.67
CA SER A 15 -0.34 1.70 -13.37
C SER A 15 -1.60 1.42 -12.55
N LEU A 16 -2.66 0.91 -13.17
CA LEU A 16 -3.98 0.72 -12.55
C LEU A 16 -3.98 -0.22 -11.33
N GLY A 17 -2.93 -1.01 -11.10
CA GLY A 17 -2.74 -1.81 -9.88
C GLY A 17 -1.95 -1.11 -8.76
N GLY A 18 -1.67 0.19 -8.93
CA GLY A 18 -0.71 0.96 -8.16
C GLY A 18 0.70 0.91 -8.78
N ARG A 19 1.56 1.83 -8.37
CA ARG A 19 2.98 1.89 -8.76
C ARG A 19 3.83 1.07 -7.78
N ALA A 20 4.92 0.49 -8.30
CA ALA A 20 5.97 -0.14 -7.49
C ALA A 20 7.35 0.19 -8.06
N ARG A 21 7.57 1.48 -8.34
CA ARG A 21 8.82 2.00 -8.87
C ARG A 21 9.69 2.53 -7.73
N ALA A 22 10.91 2.00 -7.63
CA ALA A 22 11.92 2.45 -6.68
C ALA A 22 13.05 3.19 -7.41
N VAL A 23 13.49 4.33 -6.86
CA VAL A 23 14.71 5.02 -7.27
C VAL A 23 15.87 4.40 -6.52
N LEU A 24 16.79 3.78 -7.25
CA LEU A 24 17.98 3.11 -6.70
C LEU A 24 19.15 4.09 -6.51
N GLY A 25 19.17 5.18 -7.27
CA GLY A 25 20.22 6.19 -7.19
C GLY A 25 20.19 7.16 -8.36
N ALA A 26 21.31 7.83 -8.60
CA ALA A 26 21.50 8.75 -9.71
C ALA A 26 22.57 8.22 -10.67
N GLY A 27 22.33 8.35 -11.97
CA GLY A 27 23.28 8.04 -13.03
C GLY A 27 23.47 9.23 -13.98
N PRO A 28 24.38 9.11 -14.98
CA PRO A 28 24.69 10.19 -15.91
C PRO A 28 23.49 10.67 -16.75
N ARG A 29 22.44 9.86 -16.84
CA ARG A 29 21.21 10.11 -17.61
C ARG A 29 20.00 10.42 -16.72
N GLY A 30 20.22 10.75 -15.46
CA GLY A 30 19.17 10.98 -14.47
C GLY A 30 18.99 9.82 -13.49
N PRO A 31 17.84 9.71 -12.81
CA PRO A 31 17.62 8.70 -11.78
C PRO A 31 17.69 7.29 -12.35
N VAL A 32 18.34 6.39 -11.62
CA VAL A 32 18.32 4.94 -11.88
C VAL A 32 17.13 4.37 -11.11
N THR A 33 16.23 3.68 -11.81
CA THR A 33 14.99 3.15 -11.22
C THR A 33 14.81 1.67 -11.53
N ALA A 34 14.16 0.95 -10.62
CA ALA A 34 13.61 -0.38 -10.85
C ALA A 34 12.09 -0.34 -10.71
N ASP A 35 11.37 -0.98 -11.62
CA ASP A 35 9.92 -1.05 -11.63
C ASP A 35 9.48 -2.50 -11.40
N LEU A 36 9.02 -2.81 -10.18
CA LEU A 36 8.63 -4.17 -9.79
C LEU A 36 7.36 -4.68 -10.51
N VAL A 37 6.73 -3.85 -11.34
CA VAL A 37 5.60 -4.25 -12.19
C VAL A 37 6.08 -4.50 -13.61
N ALA A 38 6.85 -3.57 -14.17
CA ALA A 38 7.27 -3.63 -15.57
C ALA A 38 8.48 -4.55 -15.79
N ASP A 39 9.44 -4.56 -14.86
CA ASP A 39 10.71 -5.29 -14.99
C ASP A 39 10.61 -6.73 -14.44
N GLY A 40 9.59 -7.00 -13.62
CA GLY A 40 9.37 -8.27 -12.94
C GLY A 40 9.17 -8.09 -11.43
N PRO A 41 8.52 -9.05 -10.74
CA PRO A 41 8.04 -8.87 -9.37
C PRO A 41 9.14 -8.91 -8.29
N HIS A 42 10.40 -9.09 -8.68
CA HIS A 42 11.51 -9.35 -7.76
C HIS A 42 12.71 -8.46 -8.09
N LEU A 43 13.30 -7.91 -7.04
CA LEU A 43 14.57 -7.19 -7.07
C LEU A 43 15.52 -7.90 -6.10
N LEU A 44 16.67 -8.34 -6.61
CA LEU A 44 17.75 -8.92 -5.82
C LEU A 44 18.88 -7.91 -5.71
N VAL A 45 19.36 -7.68 -4.49
CA VAL A 45 20.48 -6.79 -4.19
C VAL A 45 21.55 -7.58 -3.45
N GLU A 46 22.72 -7.69 -4.06
CA GLU A 46 23.89 -8.36 -3.48
C GLU A 46 25.00 -7.35 -3.23
N GLY A 47 25.78 -7.60 -2.17
CA GLY A 47 26.95 -6.80 -1.84
C GLY A 47 27.63 -7.32 -0.58
N PRO A 48 28.96 -7.19 -0.47
CA PRO A 48 29.69 -7.59 0.73
C PRO A 48 29.29 -6.72 1.94
N ALA A 49 29.69 -7.15 3.14
CA ALA A 49 29.52 -6.35 4.35
C ALA A 49 30.11 -4.94 4.16
N GLY A 50 29.35 -3.92 4.58
CA GLY A 50 29.75 -2.51 4.41
C GLY A 50 29.49 -1.90 3.03
N SER A 51 28.96 -2.64 2.07
CA SER A 51 28.60 -2.13 0.72
C SER A 51 27.44 -1.13 0.70
N GLY A 52 26.68 -1.02 1.79
CA GLY A 52 25.49 -0.18 1.86
C GLY A 52 24.19 -0.86 1.43
N ARG A 53 24.16 -2.21 1.31
CA ARG A 53 22.94 -2.98 0.96
C ARG A 53 21.72 -2.56 1.78
N THR A 54 21.82 -2.55 3.11
CA THR A 54 20.72 -2.17 4.01
C THR A 54 20.27 -0.72 3.77
N GLU A 55 21.20 0.19 3.48
CA GLU A 55 20.88 1.59 3.18
C GLU A 55 20.17 1.73 1.83
N LEU A 56 20.58 0.97 0.82
CA LEU A 56 19.87 0.88 -0.45
C LEU A 56 18.45 0.33 -0.25
N LEU A 57 18.26 -0.69 0.59
CA LEU A 57 16.93 -1.23 0.87
C LEU A 57 16.05 -0.23 1.61
N ARG A 58 16.58 0.54 2.57
CA ARG A 58 15.85 1.66 3.20
C ARG A 58 15.45 2.72 2.17
N ALA A 59 16.35 3.07 1.26
CA ALA A 59 16.06 3.99 0.17
C ALA A 59 14.96 3.45 -0.78
N VAL A 60 14.98 2.15 -1.06
CA VAL A 60 13.92 1.46 -1.82
C VAL A 60 12.57 1.55 -1.10
N VAL A 61 12.52 1.24 0.21
CA VAL A 61 11.30 1.35 1.03
C VAL A 61 10.75 2.78 0.99
N ALA A 62 11.60 3.78 1.22
CA ALA A 62 11.21 5.19 1.16
C ALA A 62 10.73 5.61 -0.24
N SER A 63 11.41 5.13 -1.29
CA SER A 63 11.03 5.45 -2.67
C SER A 63 9.70 4.82 -3.06
N LEU A 64 9.43 3.57 -2.64
CA LEU A 64 8.17 2.90 -2.89
C LEU A 64 7.01 3.60 -2.15
N ALA A 65 7.22 3.98 -0.89
CA ALA A 65 6.26 4.77 -0.12
C ALA A 65 5.98 6.15 -0.74
N ALA A 66 6.97 6.76 -1.39
CA ALA A 66 6.81 8.01 -2.11
C ALA A 66 6.14 7.85 -3.49
N ALA A 67 6.21 6.66 -4.09
CA ALA A 67 5.68 6.36 -5.41
C ALA A 67 4.17 6.03 -5.39
N GLU A 68 3.65 5.52 -4.28
CA GLU A 68 2.27 5.05 -4.17
C GLU A 68 1.71 5.31 -2.77
N ARG A 69 0.38 5.42 -2.61
CA ARG A 69 -0.29 5.67 -1.33
C ARG A 69 -0.50 4.38 -0.50
N PRO A 70 -0.59 4.46 0.85
CA PRO A 70 -0.60 3.28 1.73
C PRO A 70 -1.85 2.38 1.59
N ASP A 71 -2.96 2.87 1.04
CA ASP A 71 -4.13 2.04 0.73
C ASP A 71 -3.97 1.25 -0.59
N ARG A 72 -2.92 1.52 -1.37
CA ARG A 72 -2.61 0.88 -2.66
C ARG A 72 -1.33 0.06 -2.63
N LEU A 73 -0.42 0.34 -1.69
CA LEU A 73 0.82 -0.38 -1.48
C LEU A 73 1.02 -0.66 0.01
N ALA A 74 1.28 -1.93 0.35
CA ALA A 74 1.64 -2.39 1.68
C ALA A 74 3.02 -3.05 1.64
N MET A 75 3.79 -2.88 2.73
CA MET A 75 5.14 -3.39 2.86
C MET A 75 5.30 -4.26 4.11
N VAL A 76 6.00 -5.37 3.96
CA VAL A 76 6.47 -6.21 5.08
C VAL A 76 8.00 -6.17 5.08
N LEU A 77 8.59 -5.92 6.25
CA LEU A 77 10.03 -5.83 6.42
C LEU A 77 10.54 -7.06 7.19
N LEU A 78 11.56 -7.73 6.64
CA LEU A 78 12.22 -8.88 7.26
C LEU A 78 13.71 -8.57 7.43
N ASP A 79 14.15 -8.43 8.68
CA ASP A 79 15.56 -8.31 9.03
C ASP A 79 16.19 -9.69 9.29
N GLY A 80 17.46 -9.83 8.95
CA GLY A 80 18.26 -11.02 9.25
C GLY A 80 18.48 -11.27 10.73
N ARG A 81 18.98 -12.47 11.06
CA ARG A 81 19.35 -12.87 12.43
C ARG A 81 20.39 -11.94 13.03
N ASP A 82 21.36 -11.54 12.22
CA ASP A 82 22.54 -10.79 12.66
C ASP A 82 22.34 -9.27 12.64
N GLY A 83 21.18 -8.79 12.13
CA GLY A 83 20.85 -7.38 12.02
C GLY A 83 20.53 -6.69 13.36
N VAL A 84 20.31 -7.45 14.43
CA VAL A 84 20.02 -6.91 15.78
C VAL A 84 21.05 -7.45 16.77
N GLY A 85 22.11 -6.68 17.02
CA GLY A 85 23.03 -6.90 18.15
C GLY A 85 24.51 -7.11 17.82
N THR A 86 24.91 -7.19 16.55
CA THR A 86 26.33 -7.38 16.16
C THR A 86 27.09 -6.06 15.88
N GLY A 87 26.48 -4.90 16.15
CA GLY A 87 27.10 -3.58 15.94
C GLY A 87 26.79 -2.92 14.59
N HIS A 88 25.89 -3.50 13.78
CA HIS A 88 25.53 -3.00 12.44
C HIS A 88 24.11 -2.40 12.39
N GLY A 89 23.91 -1.24 13.03
CA GLY A 89 22.76 -0.34 12.79
C GLY A 89 21.37 -0.90 13.17
N GLU A 90 20.32 -0.10 12.94
CA GLU A 90 18.93 -0.45 13.25
C GLU A 90 18.23 -1.30 12.15
N GLY A 91 18.96 -1.87 11.18
CA GLY A 91 18.37 -2.68 10.10
C GLY A 91 17.25 -1.95 9.33
N LEU A 92 16.19 -2.66 8.96
CA LEU A 92 14.98 -2.06 8.39
C LEU A 92 14.03 -1.48 9.43
N ARG A 93 14.29 -1.67 10.74
CA ARG A 93 13.44 -1.15 11.83
C ARG A 93 13.23 0.37 11.74
N VAL A 94 14.19 1.13 11.23
CA VAL A 94 14.04 2.58 11.00
C VAL A 94 12.85 2.96 10.11
N CYS A 95 12.38 2.02 9.29
CA CYS A 95 11.28 2.25 8.35
C CYS A 95 9.91 1.94 8.94
N THR A 96 9.79 1.48 10.19
CA THR A 96 8.50 1.04 10.75
C THR A 96 7.48 2.15 10.93
N ASP A 97 7.93 3.41 11.00
CA ASP A 97 7.04 4.58 11.12
C ASP A 97 6.40 4.99 9.78
N ILE A 98 6.78 4.33 8.67
CA ILE A 98 6.19 4.57 7.35
C ILE A 98 4.79 3.92 7.31
N PRO A 99 3.73 4.64 6.90
CA PRO A 99 2.34 4.16 6.98
C PRO A 99 2.03 2.95 6.09
N HIS A 100 2.88 2.67 5.10
CA HIS A 100 2.80 1.50 4.23
C HIS A 100 3.29 0.22 4.91
N VAL A 101 4.13 0.33 5.94
CA VAL A 101 4.73 -0.83 6.60
C VAL A 101 3.72 -1.44 7.57
N THR A 102 3.25 -2.65 7.26
CA THR A 102 2.23 -3.34 8.05
C THR A 102 2.81 -4.34 9.04
N THR A 103 4.04 -4.80 8.80
CA THR A 103 4.68 -5.85 9.59
C THR A 103 6.19 -5.72 9.51
N HIS A 104 6.87 -5.88 10.64
CA HIS A 104 8.32 -6.02 10.75
C HIS A 104 8.63 -7.28 11.54
N LEU A 105 9.55 -8.10 11.03
CA LEU A 105 10.00 -9.33 11.68
C LEU A 105 11.52 -9.42 11.63
N ILE A 106 12.08 -10.13 12.60
CA ILE A 106 13.49 -10.47 12.66
C ILE A 106 13.58 -11.99 12.54
N ALA A 107 14.51 -12.47 11.73
CA ALA A 107 14.67 -13.90 11.41
C ALA A 107 15.25 -14.76 12.55
N ASN A 108 15.14 -14.33 13.82
CA ASN A 108 15.67 -15.03 14.98
C ASN A 108 14.66 -15.96 15.68
N ASP A 109 13.36 -15.81 15.40
CA ASP A 109 12.29 -16.63 15.99
C ASP A 109 11.66 -17.56 14.93
N PRO A 110 11.97 -18.87 14.95
CA PRO A 110 11.47 -19.80 13.96
C PRO A 110 9.95 -20.06 14.08
N VAL A 111 9.33 -19.82 15.24
CA VAL A 111 7.88 -19.94 15.40
C VAL A 111 7.20 -18.79 14.66
N ARG A 112 7.63 -17.55 14.92
CA ARG A 112 7.10 -16.36 14.23
C ARG A 112 7.31 -16.44 12.73
N MET A 113 8.45 -16.94 12.28
CA MET A 113 8.72 -17.08 10.84
C MET A 113 7.78 -18.10 10.18
N ARG A 114 7.46 -19.21 10.86
CA ARG A 114 6.47 -20.18 10.40
C ARG A 114 5.06 -19.59 10.36
N GLU A 115 4.65 -18.88 11.41
CA GLU A 115 3.35 -18.19 11.46
C GLU A 115 3.21 -17.15 10.35
N PHE A 116 4.29 -16.40 10.09
CA PHE A 116 4.35 -15.44 8.99
C PHE A 116 4.23 -16.13 7.64
N ALA A 117 4.98 -17.21 7.39
CA ALA A 117 4.88 -17.96 6.15
C ALA A 117 3.47 -18.54 5.93
N GLN A 118 2.84 -19.08 6.98
CA GLN A 118 1.46 -19.55 6.94
C GLN A 118 0.48 -18.42 6.63
N SER A 119 0.65 -17.27 7.26
CA SER A 119 -0.20 -16.08 7.04
C SER A 119 -0.04 -15.54 5.62
N LEU A 120 1.20 -15.49 5.10
CA LEU A 120 1.49 -15.08 3.73
C LEU A 120 0.89 -16.06 2.72
N ALA A 121 1.00 -17.37 2.95
CA ALA A 121 0.39 -18.38 2.09
C ALA A 121 -1.15 -18.29 2.08
N ALA A 122 -1.76 -18.06 3.25
CA ALA A 122 -3.20 -17.84 3.37
C ALA A 122 -3.63 -16.56 2.64
N GLU A 123 -2.86 -15.48 2.74
CA GLU A 123 -3.12 -14.23 2.02
C GLU A 123 -3.00 -14.42 0.50
N LEU A 124 -1.97 -15.11 0.01
CA LEU A 124 -1.83 -15.44 -1.41
C LEU A 124 -3.02 -16.25 -1.92
N LYS A 125 -3.48 -17.24 -1.14
CA LYS A 125 -4.68 -18.03 -1.47
C LYS A 125 -5.93 -17.15 -1.53
N ARG A 126 -6.16 -16.30 -0.51
CA ARG A 126 -7.29 -15.36 -0.47
C ARG A 126 -7.28 -14.42 -1.68
N ARG A 127 -6.10 -13.92 -2.07
CA ARG A 127 -5.94 -13.06 -3.27
C ARG A 127 -6.26 -13.83 -4.55
N ALA A 128 -5.79 -15.07 -4.67
CA ALA A 128 -6.10 -15.92 -5.83
C ALA A 128 -7.61 -16.16 -5.97
N GLU A 129 -8.32 -16.46 -4.87
CA GLU A 129 -9.78 -16.61 -4.86
C GLU A 129 -10.50 -15.33 -5.27
N LEU A 130 -10.03 -14.17 -4.80
CA LEU A 130 -10.63 -12.87 -5.08
C LEU A 130 -10.36 -12.36 -6.50
N LEU A 131 -9.19 -12.65 -7.07
CA LEU A 131 -8.83 -12.31 -8.44
C LEU A 131 -9.49 -13.27 -9.44
N GLY A 132 -9.67 -14.53 -9.05
CA GLY A 132 -10.24 -15.58 -9.88
C GLY A 132 -9.42 -15.80 -11.16
N ARG A 133 -10.02 -15.55 -12.32
CA ARG A 133 -9.36 -15.62 -13.63
C ARG A 133 -8.80 -14.27 -14.13
N THR A 134 -9.00 -13.21 -13.36
CA THR A 134 -8.60 -11.85 -13.74
C THR A 134 -7.20 -11.58 -13.21
N ASP A 135 -6.33 -10.98 -14.01
CA ASP A 135 -5.05 -10.50 -13.51
C ASP A 135 -5.23 -9.28 -12.58
N PHE A 136 -4.20 -9.00 -11.78
CA PHE A 136 -4.24 -7.95 -10.77
C PHE A 136 -4.49 -6.54 -11.35
N ALA A 137 -3.86 -6.21 -12.47
CA ALA A 137 -4.00 -4.88 -13.09
C ALA A 137 -5.42 -4.68 -13.63
N ARG A 138 -5.97 -5.68 -14.32
CA ARG A 138 -7.33 -5.67 -14.86
C ARG A 138 -8.39 -5.66 -13.75
N TRP A 139 -8.15 -6.37 -12.66
CA TRP A 139 -9.04 -6.37 -11.49
C TRP A 139 -9.17 -4.96 -10.90
N HIS A 140 -8.06 -4.23 -10.79
CA HIS A 140 -8.08 -2.85 -10.33
C HIS A 140 -8.64 -1.87 -11.38
N ALA A 141 -8.36 -2.09 -12.68
CA ALA A 141 -8.93 -1.28 -13.76
C ALA A 141 -10.47 -1.26 -13.71
N GLY A 142 -11.10 -2.43 -13.55
CA GLY A 142 -12.56 -2.51 -13.44
C GLY A 142 -13.13 -1.81 -12.20
N ARG A 143 -12.34 -1.72 -11.12
CA ARG A 143 -12.70 -1.04 -9.87
C ARG A 143 -12.60 0.47 -9.97
N GLU A 144 -11.56 1.01 -10.60
CA GLU A 144 -11.42 2.46 -10.79
C GLU A 144 -12.55 3.03 -11.66
N VAL A 145 -12.90 2.33 -12.75
CA VAL A 145 -14.03 2.70 -13.60
C VAL A 145 -15.33 2.67 -12.80
N SER A 146 -15.57 1.62 -12.02
CA SER A 146 -16.76 1.52 -11.16
C SER A 146 -16.81 2.65 -10.13
N GLY A 147 -15.68 2.98 -9.50
CA GLY A 147 -15.57 4.07 -8.52
C GLY A 147 -15.86 5.44 -9.14
N ARG A 148 -15.31 5.72 -10.33
CA ARG A 148 -15.56 6.97 -11.07
C ARG A 148 -17.02 7.10 -11.51
N MET A 149 -17.65 6.02 -11.99
CA MET A 149 -19.07 6.00 -12.34
C MET A 149 -19.98 6.28 -11.13
N VAL A 150 -19.65 5.71 -9.96
CA VAL A 150 -20.39 5.98 -8.72
C VAL A 150 -20.23 7.44 -8.30
N ALA A 151 -19.01 7.99 -8.33
CA ALA A 151 -18.73 9.38 -7.97
C ALA A 151 -19.49 10.37 -8.85
N GLN A 152 -19.50 10.16 -10.18
CA GLN A 152 -20.27 10.98 -11.12
C GLN A 152 -21.78 10.93 -10.86
N ARG A 153 -22.33 9.76 -10.51
CA ARG A 153 -23.76 9.63 -10.20
C ARG A 153 -24.15 10.38 -8.93
N THR A 154 -23.30 10.36 -7.90
CA THR A 154 -23.50 11.17 -6.67
C THR A 154 -23.38 12.66 -6.93
N ALA A 155 -22.49 13.10 -7.82
CA ALA A 155 -22.38 14.51 -8.20
C ALA A 155 -23.61 14.99 -9.01
N ALA A 156 -24.15 14.14 -9.88
CA ALA A 156 -25.34 14.44 -10.68
C ALA A 156 -26.67 14.40 -9.88
N THR A 157 -26.66 13.92 -8.63
CA THR A 157 -27.83 13.90 -7.73
C THR A 157 -27.82 15.00 -6.67
N GLY A 158 -26.87 15.95 -6.73
CA GLY A 158 -26.94 17.20 -5.98
C GLY A 158 -27.79 18.24 -6.73
N ASP A 159 -28.91 18.65 -6.15
CA ASP A 159 -29.88 19.61 -6.70
C ASP A 159 -29.26 20.94 -7.17
N PRO A 160 -29.66 21.50 -8.34
CA PRO A 160 -29.32 22.86 -8.73
C PRO A 160 -30.54 23.80 -8.65
N VAL A 161 -30.94 24.27 -7.46
CA VAL A 161 -31.92 25.38 -7.27
C VAL A 161 -31.66 25.96 -5.86
N ALA A 162 -31.55 27.26 -5.53
CA ALA A 162 -31.92 28.52 -6.17
C ALA A 162 -31.01 29.65 -5.66
N GLN A 163 -30.66 30.57 -6.55
CA GLN A 163 -30.20 31.92 -6.22
C GLN A 163 -31.40 32.87 -6.39
N ARG A 164 -31.76 33.66 -5.38
CA ARG A 164 -32.41 35.00 -5.47
C ARG A 164 -32.74 35.59 -4.09
N GLY A 165 -32.06 36.69 -3.75
CA GLY A 165 -32.62 37.98 -3.30
C GLY A 165 -33.43 38.11 -1.99
N ALA A 166 -32.89 38.96 -1.11
CA ALA A 166 -33.55 40.13 -0.49
C ALA A 166 -34.20 40.03 0.93
N VAL A 167 -33.52 40.69 1.88
CA VAL A 167 -33.93 41.55 3.02
C VAL A 167 -35.13 41.22 3.94
N ALA A 168 -34.78 41.28 5.24
CA ALA A 168 -35.46 41.93 6.37
C ALA A 168 -36.43 41.14 7.28
N SER A 169 -35.96 41.06 8.54
CA SER A 169 -36.68 41.24 9.81
C SER A 169 -37.58 40.10 10.34
N GLY A 170 -37.01 39.37 11.31
CA GLY A 170 -37.58 39.15 12.64
C GLY A 170 -38.90 38.40 12.76
N ASP A 171 -38.82 37.11 13.07
CA ASP A 171 -39.53 36.54 14.22
C ASP A 171 -38.88 35.21 14.65
N ILE A 172 -38.79 35.03 15.97
CA ILE A 172 -38.19 33.86 16.61
C ILE A 172 -39.21 32.73 16.55
N GLU A 173 -39.06 31.83 15.58
CA GLU A 173 -39.84 30.60 15.51
C GLU A 173 -39.04 29.45 16.17
N VAL A 174 -39.60 28.92 17.25
CA VAL A 174 -39.12 27.70 17.92
C VAL A 174 -39.22 26.53 16.92
N PRO A 175 -38.15 25.76 16.65
CA PRO A 175 -38.23 24.74 15.62
C PRO A 175 -39.14 23.59 16.05
N PRO A 176 -39.96 23.02 15.14
CA PRO A 176 -40.60 21.76 15.42
C PRO A 176 -39.51 20.68 15.51
N SER A 177 -39.49 19.96 16.63
CA SER A 177 -38.68 18.76 16.82
C SER A 177 -39.01 17.72 15.76
N SER A 178 -38.37 17.82 14.60
CA SER A 178 -38.34 16.74 13.62
C SER A 178 -37.38 15.69 14.14
N THR A 179 -37.90 14.53 14.53
CA THR A 179 -37.07 13.35 14.74
C THR A 179 -36.34 13.05 13.44
N LEU A 180 -35.05 13.39 13.42
CA LEU A 180 -34.16 13.10 12.31
C LEU A 180 -34.00 11.58 12.28
N ARG A 181 -34.88 10.89 11.55
CA ARG A 181 -34.64 9.50 11.16
C ARG A 181 -33.39 9.54 10.31
N LEU A 182 -32.23 9.31 10.95
CA LEU A 182 -30.99 8.97 10.30
C LEU A 182 -31.27 7.71 9.46
N ARG A 183 -31.67 7.92 8.20
CA ARG A 183 -31.49 6.90 7.18
C ARG A 183 -30.03 6.48 7.29
N PRO A 184 -29.70 5.18 7.36
CA PRO A 184 -28.31 4.74 7.35
C PRO A 184 -27.62 5.46 6.19
N GLY A 185 -26.69 6.36 6.54
CA GLY A 185 -26.15 7.33 5.60
C GLY A 185 -25.57 6.61 4.39
N ALA A 186 -25.59 7.26 3.23
CA ALA A 186 -24.95 6.75 2.03
C ALA A 186 -23.53 6.19 2.31
N ALA A 187 -22.81 6.77 3.28
CA ALA A 187 -21.53 6.29 3.81
C ALA A 187 -21.52 4.85 4.36
N ALA A 188 -22.59 4.40 5.05
CA ALA A 188 -22.71 3.02 5.54
C ALA A 188 -22.98 2.03 4.40
N ARG A 189 -23.73 2.45 3.36
CA ARG A 189 -23.92 1.65 2.13
C ARG A 189 -22.67 1.64 1.25
N GLN A 190 -21.90 2.72 1.23
CA GLN A 190 -20.59 2.79 0.56
C GLN A 190 -19.56 1.88 1.22
N ARG A 191 -19.57 1.74 2.55
CA ARG A 191 -18.73 0.75 3.25
C ARG A 191 -19.19 -0.70 3.03
N ALA A 192 -20.50 -0.95 2.95
CA ALA A 192 -21.04 -2.29 2.74
C ALA A 192 -20.87 -2.84 1.30
N GLY A 193 -20.62 -1.97 0.31
CA GLY A 193 -20.37 -2.35 -1.09
C GLY A 193 -18.91 -2.24 -1.53
N ALA A 194 -18.02 -1.73 -0.69
CA ALA A 194 -16.59 -1.62 -1.00
C ALA A 194 -15.94 -3.00 -0.87
N ALA A 195 -15.76 -3.68 -2.00
CA ALA A 195 -15.08 -4.96 -2.02
C ALA A 195 -13.65 -4.82 -1.43
N PRO A 196 -13.15 -5.88 -0.76
CA PRO A 196 -12.02 -5.77 0.17
C PRO A 196 -10.78 -5.17 -0.47
N PRO A 197 -10.00 -4.37 0.28
CA PRO A 197 -8.79 -3.73 -0.23
C PRO A 197 -7.79 -4.79 -0.69
N LEU A 198 -7.16 -4.53 -1.82
CA LEU A 198 -6.16 -5.41 -2.42
C LEU A 198 -4.90 -4.60 -2.78
N PRO A 199 -4.24 -3.97 -1.79
CA PRO A 199 -3.01 -3.24 -2.04
C PRO A 199 -1.95 -4.20 -2.59
N ARG A 200 -1.05 -3.68 -3.42
CA ARG A 200 0.14 -4.43 -3.79
C ARG A 200 0.96 -4.70 -2.53
N LEU A 201 1.36 -5.95 -2.33
CA LEU A 201 2.16 -6.36 -1.19
C LEU A 201 3.61 -6.50 -1.64
N VAL A 202 4.52 -5.75 -1.03
CA VAL A 202 5.97 -5.88 -1.24
C VAL A 202 6.60 -6.42 0.05
N VAL A 203 7.38 -7.48 -0.07
CA VAL A 203 8.15 -8.03 1.05
C VAL A 203 9.61 -7.66 0.82
N VAL A 204 10.17 -6.88 1.75
CA VAL A 204 11.57 -6.45 1.72
C VAL A 204 12.35 -7.27 2.72
N VAL A 205 13.43 -7.89 2.25
CA VAL A 205 14.26 -8.81 3.02
C VAL A 205 15.69 -8.27 3.02
N ASP A 206 16.21 -7.89 4.19
CA ASP A 206 17.59 -7.39 4.28
C ASP A 206 18.62 -8.53 4.22
N ASP A 207 18.27 -9.73 4.67
CA ASP A 207 19.19 -10.86 4.74
C ASP A 207 18.53 -12.15 4.26
N LEU A 208 18.51 -12.31 2.94
CA LEU A 208 17.89 -13.47 2.30
C LEU A 208 18.60 -14.77 2.67
N ASP A 209 19.94 -14.74 2.75
CA ASP A 209 20.75 -15.91 3.08
C ASP A 209 20.45 -16.44 4.48
N ALA A 210 20.30 -15.54 5.47
CA ALA A 210 19.90 -15.93 6.82
C ALA A 210 18.47 -16.50 6.88
N LEU A 211 17.59 -16.20 5.92
CA LEU A 211 16.26 -16.80 5.85
C LEU A 211 16.27 -18.21 5.25
N VAL A 212 17.20 -18.52 4.34
CA VAL A 212 17.20 -19.79 3.60
C VAL A 212 18.13 -20.85 4.18
N ALA A 213 18.91 -20.54 5.23
CA ALA A 213 19.92 -21.45 5.80
C ALA A 213 19.55 -22.07 7.18
N PRO A 214 19.77 -23.38 7.41
CA PRO A 214 20.15 -24.37 6.42
C PRO A 214 18.90 -24.81 5.63
N ALA A 215 19.14 -25.26 4.40
CA ALA A 215 18.11 -25.76 3.50
C ALA A 215 17.12 -26.68 4.24
N LEU A 216 15.83 -26.58 3.88
CA LEU A 216 14.82 -27.57 4.22
C LEU A 216 15.37 -28.97 3.89
N GLY A 217 15.97 -29.67 4.87
CA GLY A 217 16.57 -30.98 4.66
C GLY A 217 17.95 -31.30 5.26
N SER A 218 18.67 -30.38 5.93
CA SER A 218 19.86 -30.80 6.71
C SER A 218 19.44 -31.28 8.10
N PRO A 219 19.55 -32.59 8.41
CA PRO A 219 19.53 -33.01 9.79
C PRO A 219 20.83 -32.54 10.43
N GLY A 220 20.73 -31.79 11.53
CA GLY A 220 21.86 -31.64 12.44
C GLY A 220 22.25 -32.98 13.05
#